data_AF-A0A7S3EVK0-F1
#
_entry.id   AF-A0A7S3EVK0-F1
#
_cell.length_a   1.000
_cell.length_b   1.000
_cell.length_c   1.000
_cell.angle_alpha   90.00
_cell.angle_beta   90.00
_cell.angle_gamma   90.00
#
_symmetry.space_group_name_H-M   'P 1'
#
loop_
_entity.id
_entity.type
_entity.pdbx_description
1 polymer ?
#
loop_
_entity_poly.entity_id
_entity_poly.type
_entity_poly.pdbx_seq_one_letter_code
_entity_poly.pdbx_strand_id
1 'polypeptide(L)'
;MRGFHNAHLLTSAKLLAVCARTTASFVLVDGGSSFPYAFPAACARPVDVPAALTGELYEVDANTLRELDELEGHPDWYRRTSVEIAGELEPAWVYQLVNEEQ
;
A
#
# COMPACT_ATOMS: atom_id res chain seq x y z
N MET A 1 7.10 6.28 -0.96
CA MET A 1 8.54 6.15 -1.29
C MET A 1 9.24 7.48 -1.13
N ARG A 2 10.48 7.49 -0.65
CA ARG A 2 11.30 8.71 -0.60
C ARG A 2 11.37 9.34 -1.99
N GLY A 3 10.99 10.61 -2.10
CA GLY A 3 10.99 11.38 -3.35
C GLY A 3 9.63 11.61 -4.01
N PHE A 4 8.55 11.03 -3.52
CA PHE A 4 7.18 11.37 -3.96
C PHE A 4 6.59 12.50 -3.10
N HIS A 5 5.64 13.27 -3.64
CA HIS A 5 5.09 14.50 -3.01
C HIS A 5 4.68 14.34 -1.54
N ASN A 6 4.21 13.15 -1.15
CA ASN A 6 3.73 12.87 0.22
C ASN A 6 4.82 12.28 1.15
N ALA A 7 6.06 12.15 0.69
CA ALA A 7 7.16 11.62 1.49
C ALA A 7 7.47 12.46 2.75
N HIS A 8 6.96 13.69 2.81
CA HIS A 8 7.04 14.54 3.99
C HIS A 8 6.29 13.94 5.22
N LEU A 9 5.22 13.16 5.00
CA LEU A 9 4.47 12.50 6.08
C LEU A 9 5.23 11.32 6.69
N LEU A 10 6.18 10.74 5.95
CA LEU A 10 6.99 9.61 6.38
C LEU A 10 8.41 10.02 6.81
N THR A 11 8.71 11.31 6.88
CA THR A 11 10.08 11.78 7.21
C THR A 11 10.42 11.60 8.69
N SER A 12 9.40 11.56 9.55
CA SER A 12 9.50 11.21 10.98
C SER A 12 9.36 9.70 11.23
N ALA A 13 8.88 8.93 10.25
CA ALA A 13 8.61 7.50 10.40
C ALA A 13 9.91 6.69 10.32
N LYS A 14 10.02 5.68 11.17
CA LYS A 14 11.21 4.82 11.21
C LYS A 14 11.10 3.79 10.09
N LEU A 15 12.02 3.85 9.12
CA LEU A 15 12.13 2.82 8.11
C LEU A 15 12.61 1.51 8.74
N LEU A 16 11.78 0.46 8.66
CA LEU A 16 12.10 -0.88 9.13
C LEU A 16 12.77 -1.71 8.04
N ALA A 17 12.29 -1.64 6.80
CA ALA A 17 12.84 -2.38 5.68
C ALA A 17 12.68 -1.62 4.34
N VAL A 18 13.67 -1.68 3.45
CA VAL A 18 13.61 -1.08 2.10
C VAL A 18 13.09 -2.03 1.02
N CYS A 19 13.11 -3.33 1.30
CA CYS A 19 12.72 -4.39 0.38
C CYS A 19 11.70 -5.34 1.04
N ALA A 20 10.73 -4.77 1.75
CA ALA A 20 9.64 -5.54 2.32
C ALA A 20 8.79 -6.11 1.19
N ARG A 21 8.40 -7.38 1.30
CA ARG A 21 7.63 -8.09 0.29
C ARG A 21 6.38 -8.70 0.91
N THR A 22 5.22 -8.49 0.29
CA THR A 22 3.99 -9.13 0.78
C THR A 22 4.02 -10.64 0.55
N THR A 23 3.43 -11.41 1.46
CA THR A 23 3.21 -12.86 1.24
C THR A 23 2.06 -13.09 0.28
N ALA A 24 1.02 -12.26 0.36
CA ALA A 24 -0.10 -12.24 -0.56
C ALA A 24 0.26 -11.59 -1.90
N SER A 25 -0.38 -12.06 -2.97
CA SER A 25 -0.28 -11.47 -4.31
C SER A 25 -1.33 -10.39 -4.51
N PHE A 26 -0.94 -9.35 -5.22
CA PHE A 26 -1.75 -8.21 -5.61
C PHE A 26 -1.55 -7.93 -7.09
N VAL A 27 -2.55 -7.32 -7.71
CA VAL A 27 -2.37 -6.69 -9.01
C VAL A 27 -1.97 -5.25 -8.77
N LEU A 28 -0.84 -4.83 -9.32
CA LEU A 28 -0.40 -3.44 -9.32
C LEU A 28 -0.67 -2.87 -10.71
N VAL A 29 -1.54 -1.89 -10.79
CA VAL A 29 -1.87 -1.21 -12.05
C VAL A 29 -1.13 0.11 -12.09
N ASP A 30 -0.41 0.32 -13.19
CA ASP A 30 0.15 1.62 -13.51
C ASP A 30 -0.98 2.55 -13.99
N GLY A 31 -1.30 3.56 -13.17
CA GLY A 31 -2.29 4.59 -13.49
C GLY A 31 -1.84 5.57 -14.58
N GLY A 32 -0.63 5.40 -15.13
CA GLY A 32 -0.06 6.24 -16.18
C GLY A 32 0.23 7.65 -15.69
N SER A 33 -0.73 8.57 -15.86
CA SER A 33 -0.64 9.95 -15.33
C SER A 33 -1.17 10.10 -13.90
N SER A 34 -1.81 9.04 -13.37
CA SER A 34 -2.30 8.95 -12.00
C SER A 34 -1.38 8.10 -11.13
N PHE A 35 -1.59 8.13 -9.81
CA PHE A 35 -0.86 7.26 -8.88
C PHE A 35 -1.12 5.77 -9.18
N PRO A 36 -0.10 4.90 -9.06
CA PRO A 36 -0.31 3.47 -9.19
C PRO A 36 -1.19 2.97 -8.05
N TYR A 37 -2.07 2.02 -8.35
CA TYR A 37 -3.00 1.46 -7.39
C TYR A 37 -2.89 -0.06 -7.36
N ALA A 38 -3.14 -0.64 -6.19
CA ALA A 38 -3.09 -2.07 -5.97
C ALA A 38 -4.44 -2.59 -5.48
N PHE A 39 -4.79 -3.79 -5.95
CA PHE A 39 -5.95 -4.53 -5.48
C PHE A 39 -5.63 -6.03 -5.29
N PRO A 40 -6.38 -6.74 -4.44
CA PRO A 40 -6.12 -8.17 -4.17
C PRO A 40 -6.12 -9.03 -5.43
N ALA A 41 -5.26 -10.06 -5.47
CA ALA A 41 -5.30 -11.05 -6.54
C ALA A 41 -6.69 -11.72 -6.73
N ALA A 42 -7.51 -11.75 -5.68
CA ALA A 42 -8.88 -12.26 -5.75
C ALA A 42 -9.80 -11.45 -6.69
N CYS A 43 -9.45 -10.19 -6.94
CA CYS A 43 -10.16 -9.28 -7.85
C CYS A 43 -9.49 -9.19 -9.23
N ALA A 44 -8.41 -9.96 -9.48
CA ALA A 44 -7.70 -9.97 -10.75
C ALA A 44 -8.58 -10.44 -11.90
N ARG A 45 -8.52 -9.72 -13.02
CA ARG A 45 -9.11 -10.15 -14.30
C ARG A 45 -8.15 -11.14 -14.96
N PRO A 46 -8.62 -11.94 -15.95
CA PRO A 46 -7.77 -12.93 -16.62
C PRO A 46 -6.51 -12.39 -17.30
N VAL A 47 -6.48 -11.09 -17.63
CA VAL A 47 -5.33 -10.39 -18.23
C VAL A 47 -4.32 -9.89 -17.19
N ASP A 48 -4.76 -9.75 -15.94
CA ASP A 48 -3.92 -9.20 -14.88
C ASP A 48 -2.96 -10.29 -14.38
N VAL A 49 -1.74 -9.90 -14.00
CA VAL A 49 -0.71 -10.81 -13.47
C VAL A 49 -0.49 -10.47 -12.00
N PRO A 50 -1.09 -11.23 -11.05
CA PRO A 50 -0.88 -10.98 -9.64
C PRO A 50 0.56 -11.29 -9.24
N ALA A 51 1.17 -10.40 -8.47
CA ALA A 51 2.51 -10.54 -7.94
C ALA A 51 2.57 -10.06 -6.49
N ALA A 52 3.57 -10.51 -5.74
CA ALA A 52 3.84 -9.94 -4.43
C ALA A 52 4.29 -8.48 -4.59
N LEU A 53 3.74 -7.59 -3.77
CA LEU A 53 4.18 -6.19 -3.72
C LEU A 53 5.54 -6.14 -3.04
N THR A 54 6.43 -5.31 -3.58
CA THR A 54 7.72 -5.00 -2.96
C THR A 54 7.78 -3.51 -2.69
N GLY A 55 8.19 -3.11 -1.48
CA GLY A 55 8.22 -1.72 -1.09
C GLY A 55 8.98 -1.46 0.21
N GLU A 56 8.82 -0.24 0.70
CA GLU A 56 9.42 0.22 1.95
C GLU A 56 8.43 0.01 3.10
N LEU A 57 8.88 -0.62 4.19
CA LEU A 57 8.14 -0.80 5.42
C LEU A 57 8.55 0.27 6.43
N TYR A 58 7.57 0.98 6.97
CA TYR A 58 7.76 2.03 7.96
C TYR A 58 6.97 1.72 9.23
N GLU A 59 7.60 1.94 10.38
CA GLU A 59 6.92 2.03 11.67
C GLU A 59 6.30 3.43 11.77
N VAL A 60 4.98 3.48 11.90
CA VAL A 60 4.20 4.71 12.01
C VAL A 60 3.42 4.70 13.32
N ASP A 61 3.35 5.85 13.98
CA ASP A 61 2.49 6.01 15.15
C ASP A 61 1.02 6.20 14.72
N ALA A 62 0.11 6.16 15.69
CA ALA A 62 -1.32 6.31 15.43
C ALA A 62 -1.69 7.68 14.83
N ASN A 63 -0.91 8.74 15.08
CA ASN A 63 -1.19 10.06 14.52
C ASN A 63 -0.81 10.12 13.03
N THR A 64 0.39 9.64 12.71
CA THR A 64 0.87 9.50 11.33
C THR A 64 -0.06 8.61 10.52
N LEU A 65 -0.52 7.51 11.12
CA LEU A 65 -1.44 6.60 10.48
C LEU A 65 -2.80 7.25 10.13
N ARG A 66 -3.30 8.14 11.00
CA ARG A 66 -4.52 8.92 10.74
C ARG A 66 -4.32 9.96 9.64
N GLU A 67 -3.18 10.63 9.60
CA GLU A 67 -2.84 11.57 8.51
C GLU A 67 -2.75 10.86 7.16
N LEU A 68 -2.24 9.62 7.14
CA LEU A 68 -2.24 8.76 5.96
C LEU A 68 -3.67 8.36 5.54
N ASP A 69 -4.54 8.00 6.49
CA ASP A 69 -5.95 7.70 6.20
C ASP A 69 -6.66 8.90 5.53
N GLU A 70 -6.45 10.11 6.06
CA GLU A 70 -7.03 11.35 5.52
C GLU A 70 -6.51 11.66 4.11
N LEU A 71 -5.20 11.47 3.88
CA LEU A 71 -4.56 11.69 2.58
C LEU A 71 -5.06 10.73 1.50
N GLU A 72 -5.20 9.45 1.84
CA GLU A 72 -5.63 8.38 0.92
C GLU A 72 -7.16 8.37 0.71
N GLY A 73 -7.90 9.26 1.37
CA GLY A 73 -9.36 9.31 1.26
C GLY A 73 -10.03 8.05 1.83
N HIS A 74 -9.44 7.47 2.88
CA HIS A 74 -10.00 6.33 3.59
C HIS A 74 -11.33 6.70 4.26
N PRO A 75 -12.38 5.85 4.20
CA PRO A 75 -12.44 4.50 3.61
C PRO A 75 -13.03 4.42 2.19
N ASP A 76 -13.30 5.57 1.54
CA ASP A 76 -14.09 5.63 0.32
C ASP A 76 -13.26 5.36 -0.96
N TRP A 77 -12.02 5.88 -1.01
CA TRP A 77 -11.12 5.70 -2.15
C TRP A 77 -10.22 4.49 -1.94
N TYR A 78 -9.44 4.49 -0.85
CA TYR A 78 -8.58 3.40 -0.46
C TYR A 78 -8.94 2.86 0.92
N ARG A 79 -8.96 1.53 1.06
CA ARG A 79 -9.17 0.85 2.33
C ARG A 79 -7.86 0.35 2.88
N ARG A 80 -7.58 0.73 4.12
CA ARG A 80 -6.48 0.16 4.90
C ARG A 80 -6.79 -1.31 5.23
N THR A 81 -5.84 -2.17 4.92
CA THR A 81 -5.93 -3.62 5.12
C THR A 81 -4.61 -4.13 5.69
N SER A 82 -4.69 -5.09 6.61
CA SER A 82 -3.50 -5.74 7.17
C SER A 82 -3.04 -6.84 6.24
N VAL A 83 -1.76 -6.83 5.86
CA VAL A 83 -1.13 -7.85 5.02
C VAL A 83 0.11 -8.39 5.71
N GLU A 84 0.35 -9.68 5.56
CA GLU A 84 1.57 -10.30 6.06
C GLU A 84 2.76 -9.94 5.16
N ILE A 85 3.90 -9.65 5.79
CA ILE A 85 5.17 -9.34 5.12
C ILE A 85 6.12 -10.52 5.29
N ALA A 86 6.72 -10.97 4.18
CA ALA A 86 7.65 -12.08 4.17
C ALA A 86 8.89 -11.75 5.01
N GLY A 87 9.12 -12.54 6.05
CA GLY A 87 10.27 -12.37 6.96
C GLY A 87 10.01 -11.47 8.16
N GLU A 88 8.81 -10.88 8.27
CA GLU A 88 8.38 -10.11 9.44
C GLU A 88 7.40 -10.92 10.29
N LEU A 89 7.41 -10.67 11.60
CA LEU A 89 6.47 -11.30 12.54
C LEU A 89 5.14 -10.56 12.61
N GLU A 90 5.17 -9.25 12.42
CA GLU A 90 4.00 -8.39 12.52
C GLU A 90 3.46 -8.06 11.12
N PRO A 91 2.13 -8.03 10.93
CA PRO A 91 1.54 -7.60 9.68
C PRO A 91 1.75 -6.10 9.46
N ALA A 92 1.76 -5.69 8.19
CA ALA A 92 1.83 -4.29 7.80
C ALA A 92 0.50 -3.81 7.22
N TRP A 93 0.27 -2.50 7.31
CA TRP A 93 -0.89 -1.87 6.68
C TRP A 93 -0.59 -1.54 5.22
N VAL A 94 -1.51 -1.90 4.32
CA VAL A 94 -1.50 -1.52 2.91
C VAL A 94 -2.85 -0.92 2.54
N TYR A 95 -2.82 0.15 1.73
CA TYR A 95 -3.99 0.79 1.17
C TYR A 95 -4.35 0.12 -0.16
N GLN A 96 -5.56 -0.42 -0.24
CA GLN A 96 -6.08 -1.10 -1.42
C GLN A 96 -7.23 -0.28 -2.00
N LEU A 97 -7.30 -0.17 -3.33
CA LEU A 97 -8.42 0.51 -3.99
C LEU A 97 -9.72 -0.27 -3.76
N VAL A 98 -10.77 0.41 -3.30
CA VAL A 98 -12.08 -0.23 -3.01
C VAL A 98 -13.06 -0.08 -4.16
N ASN A 99 -12.99 1.05 -4.87
CA ASN A 99 -13.83 1.36 -6.00
C ASN A 99 -12.97 1.49 -7.25
N GLU A 100 -12.90 0.42 -8.03
CA GLU A 100 -12.92 0.60 -9.48
C GLU A 100 -14.39 0.86 -9.80
N GLU A 101 -14.77 2.08 -10.25
CA GLU A 101 -16.10 2.26 -10.83
C GLU A 101 -16.29 1.18 -11.90
N GLN A 102 -17.23 0.27 -11.65
CA GLN A 102 -17.56 -0.86 -12.52
C GLN A 102 -18.14 -0.39 -13.85
#